data_AF-A0A150KKC7-F1
#
_entry.id   AF-A0A150KKC7-F1
#
_cell.length_a   1.000
_cell.length_b   1.000
_cell.length_c   1.000
_cell.angle_alpha   90.00
_cell.angle_beta   90.00
_cell.angle_gamma   90.00
#
_symmetry.space_group_name_H-M   'P 1'
#
loop_
_entity.id
_entity.type
_entity.pdbx_description
1 polymer ?
#
loop_
_entity_poly.entity_id
_entity_poly.type
_entity_poly.pdbx_seq_one_letter_code
_entity_poly.pdbx_strand_id
1 'polypeptide(L)' 'MLQQFYPQPTPHPFRFELNKDMDFSTAHFIPNEKAGKCSFTHGHTYFVNVTIAGDELDEMGMLVNFGDLKKL' A
#
# COMPACT_ATOMS: atom_id res chain seq x y z
N MET A 1 18.27 -5.18 6.71
CA MET A 1 16.80 -5.09 6.61
C MET A 1 16.42 -5.40 5.18
N LEU A 2 15.67 -6.48 4.95
CA LEU A 2 15.24 -6.97 3.63
C LEU A 2 14.02 -6.18 3.12
N GLN A 3 14.12 -4.85 3.02
CA GLN A 3 13.00 -3.96 2.67
C GLN A 3 12.91 -3.65 1.16
N GLN A 4 13.40 -4.52 0.29
CA GLN A 4 13.38 -4.28 -1.16
C GLN A 4 13.13 -5.55 -1.98
N PHE A 5 12.25 -6.43 -1.53
CA PHE A 5 11.53 -7.23 -2.51
C PHE A 5 10.39 -6.37 -2.99
N TYR A 6 10.54 -5.76 -4.17
CA TYR A 6 9.40 -5.23 -4.91
C TYR A 6 8.38 -6.38 -4.94
N PRO A 7 7.26 -6.28 -4.19
CA PRO A 7 6.22 -7.29 -4.34
C PRO A 7 5.83 -7.20 -5.80
N GLN A 8 6.03 -8.26 -6.58
CA GLN A 8 5.63 -8.23 -7.98
C GLN A 8 4.14 -7.92 -7.97
N PRO A 9 3.73 -6.75 -8.49
CA PRO A 9 2.34 -6.38 -8.46
C PRO A 9 1.55 -7.44 -9.23
N THR A 10 0.29 -7.62 -8.84
CA THR A 10 -0.59 -8.53 -9.57
C THR A 10 -0.58 -8.10 -11.04
N PRO A 11 -0.35 -9.02 -12.00
CA PRO A 11 -0.30 -8.66 -13.41
C PRO A 11 -1.54 -7.86 -13.80
N HIS A 12 -1.31 -6.71 -14.46
CA HIS A 12 -2.38 -5.84 -14.92
C HIS A 12 -2.20 -5.50 -16.40
N PRO A 13 -3.27 -5.15 -17.12
CA PRO A 13 -3.19 -4.89 -18.55
C PRO A 13 -2.63 -3.50 -18.91
N PHE A 14 -2.48 -2.61 -17.92
CA PHE A 14 -2.04 -1.24 -18.16
C PHE A 14 -0.58 -1.14 -18.60
N ARG A 15 -0.30 -0.12 -19.42
CA ARG A 15 1.03 0.12 -19.98
C ARG A 15 2.08 0.57 -18.97
N PHE A 16 1.70 1.36 -17.97
CA PHE A 16 2.60 1.94 -16.98
C PHE A 16 2.18 1.55 -15.57
N GLU A 17 3.17 1.45 -14.69
CA GLU A 17 2.97 1.23 -13.26
C GLU A 17 3.92 2.10 -12.45
N LEU A 18 3.49 2.43 -11.24
CA LEU A 18 4.29 3.12 -10.24
C LEU A 18 3.96 2.54 -8.86
N ASN A 19 5.01 2.29 -8.08
CA ASN A 19 4.88 1.68 -6.77
C ASN A 19 5.37 2.60 -5.65
N LYS A 20 4.66 2.59 -4.52
CA LYS A 20 5.02 3.34 -3.32
C LYS A 20 4.83 2.50 -2.07
N ASP A 21 5.94 2.27 -1.36
CA ASP A 21 5.93 1.74 -0.01
C ASP A 21 5.73 2.85 1.02
N MET A 22 4.94 2.53 2.04
CA MET A 22 4.77 3.31 3.26
C MET A 22 4.51 2.38 4.45
N ASP A 23 4.72 2.89 5.66
CA ASP A 23 4.40 2.19 6.88
C ASP A 23 3.64 3.10 7.85
N PHE A 24 2.83 2.48 8.71
CA PHE A 24 2.21 3.16 9.83
C PHE A 24 2.04 2.21 11.00
N SER A 25 2.09 2.74 12.22
CA SER A 25 1.89 1.96 13.43
C SER A 25 0.56 2.33 14.09
N THR A 26 -0.27 1.33 14.40
CA THR A 26 -1.57 1.55 15.04
C THR A 26 -1.99 0.39 15.93
N ALA A 27 -2.89 0.66 16.87
CA ALA A 27 -3.55 -0.34 17.71
C ALA A 27 -4.96 -0.63 17.21
N HIS A 28 -5.41 -1.88 17.37
CA HIS A 28 -6.73 -2.36 16.97
C HIS A 28 -7.14 -3.63 17.75
N PHE A 29 -8.35 -4.10 17.52
CA PHE A 29 -8.85 -5.40 17.96
C PHE A 29 -9.86 -5.94 16.92
N ILE A 30 -10.03 -7.26 16.88
CA ILE A 30 -10.97 -7.92 15.97
C ILE A 30 -12.24 -8.29 16.76
N PRO A 31 -13.41 -7.69 16.46
CA PRO A 31 -14.64 -7.92 17.22
C PRO A 31 -15.31 -9.25 16.85
N ASN A 32 -14.59 -10.36 17.01
CA ASN A 32 -15.08 -11.70 16.76
C ASN A 32 -14.43 -12.70 17.73
N GLU A 33 -15.22 -13.55 18.37
CA GLU A 33 -14.72 -14.55 19.34
C GLU A 33 -13.74 -15.56 18.72
N LYS A 34 -13.88 -15.84 17.41
CA LYS A 34 -12.95 -16.72 16.68
C LYS A 34 -11.56 -16.10 16.50
N ALA A 35 -11.38 -14.81 16.76
CA ALA A 35 -10.09 -14.13 16.66
C ALA A 35 -9.13 -14.46 17.81
N GLY A 36 -9.59 -15.14 18.88
CA GLY A 36 -8.75 -15.54 20.01
C GLY A 36 -8.05 -14.34 20.65
N LYS A 37 -6.72 -14.38 20.78
CA LYS A 37 -5.95 -13.26 21.38
C LYS A 37 -6.09 -11.94 20.62
N CYS A 38 -6.42 -11.97 19.33
CA CYS A 38 -6.63 -10.77 18.53
C CYS A 38 -7.95 -10.06 18.83
N SER A 39 -8.86 -10.65 19.62
CA SER A 39 -10.05 -9.97 20.11
C SER A 39 -9.75 -8.93 21.20
N PHE A 40 -8.54 -8.94 21.75
CA PHE A 40 -8.05 -7.92 22.67
C PHE A 40 -7.27 -6.84 21.92
N THR A 41 -7.26 -5.62 22.45
CA THR A 41 -6.49 -4.51 21.89
C THR A 41 -5.00 -4.85 21.85
N HIS A 42 -4.41 -4.76 20.67
CA HIS A 42 -2.99 -4.96 20.39
C HIS A 42 -2.57 -4.04 19.23
N GLY A 43 -1.30 -4.02 18.85
CA GLY A 43 -0.82 -3.14 17.78
C GLY A 43 0.16 -3.80 16.84
N HIS A 44 0.33 -3.17 15.67
CA HIS A 44 1.26 -3.58 14.61
C HIS A 44 1.90 -2.37 13.96
N THR A 45 3.09 -2.57 13.40
CA THR A 45 3.62 -1.72 12.32
C THR A 45 3.19 -2.35 10.99
N TYR A 46 2.24 -1.71 10.33
CA TYR A 46 1.75 -2.13 9.02
C TYR A 46 2.67 -1.58 7.94
N PHE A 47 3.01 -2.44 6.98
CA PHE A 47 3.65 -2.05 5.73
C PHE A 47 2.60 -2.07 4.63
N VAL A 48 2.44 -0.96 3.93
CA VAL A 48 1.50 -0.81 2.83
C VAL A 48 2.27 -0.56 1.55
N ASN A 49 1.97 -1.38 0.56
CA ASN A 49 2.44 -1.21 -0.80
C ASN A 49 1.29 -0.69 -1.66
N VAL A 50 1.46 0.48 -2.27
CA VAL A 50 0.49 1.07 -3.19
C VAL A 50 1.02 0.95 -4.61
N THR A 51 0.26 0.30 -5.47
CA THR A 51 0.53 0.24 -6.91
C THR A 51 -0.50 1.09 -7.64
N ILE A 52 -0.02 2.05 -8.43
CA ILE A 52 -0.82 2.83 -9.38
C ILE A 52 -0.49 2.34 -10.78
N ALA A 53 -1.52 2.08 -11.58
CA ALA A 53 -1.38 1.58 -12.95
C ALA A 53 -2.24 2.40 -13.91
N GLY A 54 -1.76 2.62 -15.14
CA GLY A 54 -2.51 3.35 -16.17
C GLY A 54 -1.84 3.33 -17.54
N ASP A 55 -2.58 3.77 -18.56
CA ASP A 55 -2.14 3.70 -19.96
C ASP A 55 -1.52 5.00 -20.49
N GLU A 56 -1.77 6.11 -19.81
CA GLU A 56 -1.39 7.45 -20.22
C GLU A 56 -0.51 8.11 -19.16
N LEU A 57 0.40 8.95 -19.64
CA LEU A 57 1.21 9.84 -18.82
C LEU A 57 0.76 11.27 -19.09
N ASP A 58 0.90 12.14 -18.09
CA ASP A 58 0.64 13.57 -18.27
C ASP A 58 1.66 14.23 -19.22
N GLU A 59 1.49 15.53 -19.46
CA GLU A 59 2.38 16.32 -20.33
C GLU A 59 3.84 16.37 -19.87
N MET A 60 4.10 16.05 -18.60
CA MET A 60 5.44 15.96 -18.01
C MET A 60 5.98 14.52 -18.01
N GLY A 61 5.20 13.54 -18.49
CA GLY A 61 5.58 12.13 -18.51
C GLY A 61 5.37 11.41 -17.18
N MET A 62 4.51 11.91 -16.29
CA MET A 62 4.21 11.27 -15.01
C MET A 62 2.86 10.53 -15.04
N LEU A 63 2.82 9.34 -14.41
CA LEU A 63 1.56 8.62 -14.21
C LEU A 63 0.71 9.27 -13.11
N VAL A 64 1.36 9.70 -12.03
CA VAL A 64 0.73 10.43 -10.92
C VAL A 64 1.79 11.19 -10.12
N ASN A 65 1.42 12.34 -9.57
CA ASN A 65 2.26 13.08 -8.64
C ASN A 65 2.11 12.53 -7.21
N PHE A 66 3.23 12.15 -6.56
CA PHE A 66 3.22 11.69 -5.17
C PHE A 66 2.70 12.71 -4.16
N GLY A 67 2.82 14.01 -4.46
CA GLY A 67 2.25 15.07 -3.62
C GLY A 67 0.73 15.02 -3.56
N ASP A 68 0.07 14.59 -4.63
CA ASP A 68 -1.38 14.45 -4.68
C ASP A 68 -1.83 13.13 -4.04
N LEU A 69 -1.05 12.05 -4.20
CA LEU A 69 -1.30 10.79 -3.49
C LEU A 69 -1.30 10.95 -1.96
N LYS A 70 -0.47 11.85 -1.42
CA LYS A 70 -0.42 12.13 0.03
C LYS A 70 -1.63 12.92 0.57
N LYS A 71 -2.43 13.52 -0.30
CA LYS A 71 -3.63 14.31 0.10
C LYS A 71 -4.89 13.45 0.18
N LEU A 72 -4.86 12.23 -0.37
CA LEU A 72 -5.91 11.23 -0.25
C LEU A 72 -5.90 10.64 1.17
#